data_AF-A0A2W4M062-F1
#
_entry.id   AF-A0A2W4M062-F1
#
_cell.length_a   1.000
_cell.length_b   1.000
_cell.length_c   1.000
_cell.angle_alpha   90.00
_cell.angle_beta   90.00
_cell.angle_gamma   90.00
#
_symmetry.space_group_name_H-M   'P 1'
#
loop_
_entity.id
_entity.type
_entity.pdbx_description
1 polymer ?
#
loop_
_entity_poly.entity_id
_entity_poly.type
_entity_poly.pdbx_seq_one_letter_code
_entity_poly.pdbx_strand_id
1 'polypeptide(L)'
;MSDPQKLSGADDVTSTSAPPLAPGQPFPSLAALRAAHTELLKRTQREGHTEALLEDASNFITSGVATGALLDSEEDRDAAQSLLDYWSTIIMRAGGDPPDSTLAEFDPNEAPDLPDSACPYQGLDAFDEEDKDL
;
A
#
# COMPACT_ATOMS: atom_id res chain seq x y z
N MET A 1 -14.51 -12.54 59.14
CA MET A 1 -15.25 -13.29 58.11
C MET A 1 -14.72 -12.85 56.76
N SER A 2 -14.05 -13.78 56.08
CA SER A 2 -13.89 -14.00 54.64
C SER A 2 -13.74 -12.84 53.62
N ASP A 3 -12.61 -12.84 52.92
CA ASP A 3 -12.43 -12.58 51.46
C ASP A 3 -13.15 -13.70 50.62
N PRO A 4 -13.39 -13.67 49.27
CA PRO A 4 -12.66 -12.91 48.22
C PRO A 4 -13.41 -12.47 46.90
N GLN A 5 -12.65 -11.73 46.04
CA GLN A 5 -12.62 -11.66 44.54
C GLN A 5 -13.86 -11.63 43.62
N LYS A 6 -13.85 -10.66 42.67
CA LYS A 6 -14.04 -10.84 41.20
C LYS A 6 -13.57 -9.54 40.47
N LEU A 7 -12.45 -9.46 39.75
CA LEU A 7 -12.14 -9.96 38.39
C LEU A 7 -13.20 -9.63 37.32
N SER A 8 -12.94 -8.58 36.53
CA SER A 8 -13.10 -8.51 35.05
C SER A 8 -12.60 -7.13 34.61
N GLY A 9 -11.59 -6.94 33.76
CA GLY A 9 -11.29 -7.72 32.56
C GLY A 9 -12.24 -7.27 31.46
N ALA A 10 -11.83 -6.25 30.71
CA ALA A 10 -12.29 -5.96 29.36
C ALA A 10 -11.23 -5.05 28.73
N ASP A 11 -10.21 -5.72 28.19
CA ASP A 11 -9.34 -5.22 27.15
C ASP A 11 -10.15 -4.42 26.12
N ASP A 12 -9.96 -3.10 26.06
CA ASP A 12 -10.25 -2.33 24.85
C ASP A 12 -9.13 -2.65 23.86
N VAL A 13 -9.14 -3.89 23.34
CA VAL A 13 -8.54 -4.20 22.06
C VAL A 13 -9.43 -3.53 21.04
N THR A 14 -9.14 -2.25 20.78
CA THR A 14 -9.61 -1.56 19.60
C THR A 14 -9.22 -2.45 18.42
N SER A 15 -10.20 -3.18 17.89
CA SER A 15 -10.06 -3.82 16.59
C SER A 15 -9.86 -2.69 15.60
N THR A 16 -8.60 -2.39 15.32
CA THR A 16 -8.17 -1.77 14.08
C THR A 16 -8.52 -2.75 12.96
N SER A 17 -9.81 -2.83 12.65
CA SER A 17 -10.23 -3.18 11.31
C SER A 17 -9.91 -1.94 10.50
N ALA A 18 -8.87 -2.01 9.65
CA ALA A 18 -8.70 -1.02 8.61
C ALA A 18 -10.05 -0.85 7.88
N PRO A 19 -10.49 0.38 7.57
CA PRO A 19 -11.71 0.58 6.82
C PRO A 19 -11.66 -0.22 5.52
N PRO A 20 -12.80 -0.71 5.01
CA PRO A 20 -12.85 -1.40 3.73
C PRO A 20 -12.20 -0.53 2.65
N LEU A 21 -11.35 -1.13 1.82
CA LEU A 21 -10.65 -0.41 0.76
C LEU A 21 -11.68 0.09 -0.24
N ALA A 22 -11.76 1.42 -0.42
CA ALA A 22 -12.64 1.99 -1.43
C ALA A 22 -12.10 1.62 -2.83
N PRO A 23 -12.91 1.01 -3.71
CA PRO A 23 -12.45 0.58 -5.02
C PRO A 23 -12.12 1.77 -5.92
N GLY A 24 -11.03 1.64 -6.67
CA GLY A 24 -10.67 2.56 -7.76
C GLY A 24 -10.01 3.87 -7.32
N GLN A 25 -9.83 4.11 -6.02
CA GLN A 25 -9.00 5.21 -5.55
C GLN A 25 -7.52 4.76 -5.52
N PRO A 26 -6.60 5.43 -6.25
CA PRO A 26 -5.21 5.02 -6.28
C PRO A 26 -4.57 5.16 -4.90
N PHE A 27 -3.63 4.26 -4.60
CA PHE A 27 -2.75 4.41 -3.45
C PHE A 27 -1.77 5.57 -3.72
N PRO A 28 -1.43 6.39 -2.71
CA PRO A 28 -0.59 7.57 -2.93
C PRO A 28 0.88 7.25 -3.24
N SER A 29 1.30 5.98 -3.14
CA SER A 29 2.66 5.51 -3.43
C SER A 29 2.73 3.99 -3.46
N LEU A 30 3.82 3.43 -3.99
CA LEU A 30 4.14 2.00 -3.86
C LEU A 30 4.22 1.55 -2.38
N ALA A 31 4.73 2.41 -1.49
CA ALA A 31 4.81 2.09 -0.06
C ALA A 31 3.41 1.89 0.55
N ALA A 32 2.43 2.72 0.17
CA ALA A 32 1.05 2.57 0.60
C ALA A 32 0.40 1.30 0.03
N LEU A 33 0.66 0.98 -1.25
CA LEU A 33 0.22 -0.28 -1.87
C LEU A 33 0.78 -1.50 -1.12
N ARG A 34 2.07 -1.50 -0.78
CA ARG A 34 2.73 -2.57 0.01
C ARG A 34 2.14 -2.70 1.41
N ALA A 35 1.82 -1.58 2.06
CA ALA A 35 1.19 -1.59 3.38
C ALA A 35 -0.21 -2.24 3.32
N ALA A 36 -1.02 -1.87 2.33
CA ALA A 36 -2.35 -2.47 2.12
C ALA A 36 -2.27 -3.97 1.79
N HIS A 37 -1.34 -4.38 0.93
CA HIS A 37 -1.06 -5.80 0.65
C HIS A 37 -0.72 -6.57 1.95
N THR A 38 0.18 -6.02 2.77
CA THR A 38 0.59 -6.63 4.03
C THR A 38 -0.58 -6.80 4.99
N GLU A 39 -1.49 -5.83 5.05
CA GLU A 39 -2.68 -5.92 5.89
C GLU A 39 -3.64 -7.02 5.41
N LEU A 40 -3.87 -7.11 4.09
CA LEU A 40 -4.66 -8.20 3.52
C LEU A 40 -4.05 -9.58 3.81
N LEU A 41 -2.72 -9.71 3.73
CA LEU A 41 -2.02 -10.95 4.12
C LEU A 41 -2.18 -11.30 5.60
N LYS A 42 -2.24 -10.32 6.50
CA LYS A 42 -2.50 -10.61 7.92
C LYS A 42 -3.92 -11.09 8.14
N ARG A 43 -4.87 -10.53 7.41
CA ARG A 43 -6.28 -10.94 7.47
C ARG A 43 -6.49 -12.34 6.90
N THR A 44 -5.85 -12.69 5.78
CA THR A 44 -5.91 -14.08 5.26
C THR A 44 -5.38 -15.09 6.26
N GLN A 45 -4.30 -14.78 6.98
CA GLN A 45 -3.73 -15.68 7.99
C GLN A 45 -4.66 -15.90 9.19
N ARG A 46 -5.47 -14.89 9.54
CA ARG A 46 -6.40 -14.96 10.67
C ARG A 46 -7.71 -15.66 10.33
N GLU A 47 -8.27 -15.36 9.16
CA GLU A 47 -9.66 -15.65 8.81
C GLU A 47 -9.79 -16.59 7.61
N GLY A 48 -8.71 -16.82 6.87
CA GLY A 48 -8.70 -17.54 5.60
C GLY A 48 -9.20 -16.70 4.43
N HIS A 49 -9.52 -17.36 3.32
CA HIS A 49 -10.06 -16.74 2.11
C HIS A 49 -11.60 -16.65 2.19
N THR A 50 -12.09 -15.80 3.08
CA THR A 50 -13.53 -15.52 3.17
C THR A 50 -14.00 -14.67 1.98
N GLU A 51 -15.29 -14.73 1.66
CA GLU A 51 -15.88 -13.94 0.56
C GLU A 51 -15.58 -12.44 0.72
N ALA A 52 -15.77 -11.89 1.93
CA ALA A 52 -15.49 -10.48 2.22
C ALA A 52 -14.01 -10.11 2.01
N LEU A 53 -13.10 -11.04 2.27
CA LEU A 53 -11.67 -10.80 2.04
C LEU A 53 -11.31 -10.89 0.56
N LEU A 54 -11.97 -11.76 -0.21
CA LEU A 54 -11.81 -11.80 -1.67
C LEU A 54 -12.38 -10.56 -2.36
N GLU A 55 -13.48 -10.01 -1.82
CA GLU A 55 -14.01 -8.71 -2.24
C GLU A 55 -13.01 -7.59 -1.96
N ASP A 56 -12.43 -7.54 -0.76
CA ASP A 56 -11.37 -6.57 -0.44
C ASP A 56 -10.12 -6.74 -1.31
N ALA A 57 -9.75 -7.97 -1.67
CA ALA A 57 -8.66 -8.24 -2.60
C ALA A 57 -8.98 -7.73 -4.02
N SER A 58 -10.24 -7.83 -4.45
CA SER A 58 -10.71 -7.29 -5.73
C SER A 58 -10.67 -5.75 -5.73
N ASN A 59 -11.08 -5.12 -4.63
CA ASN A 59 -10.97 -3.67 -4.43
C ASN A 59 -9.49 -3.24 -4.43
N PHE A 60 -8.62 -4.01 -3.77
CA PHE A 60 -7.17 -3.79 -3.79
C PHE A 60 -6.61 -3.83 -5.22
N ILE A 61 -7.00 -4.80 -6.04
CA ILE A 61 -6.55 -4.87 -7.43
C ILE A 61 -7.01 -3.62 -8.19
N THR A 62 -8.29 -3.27 -8.09
CA THR A 62 -8.87 -2.10 -8.79
C THR A 62 -8.14 -0.81 -8.43
N SER A 63 -7.87 -0.59 -7.14
CA SER A 63 -7.11 0.57 -6.65
C SER A 63 -5.62 0.50 -7.01
N GLY A 64 -5.04 -0.70 -7.03
CA GLY A 64 -3.66 -0.94 -7.44
C GLY A 64 -3.42 -0.65 -8.92
N VAL A 65 -4.37 -1.01 -9.80
CA VAL A 65 -4.33 -0.67 -11.23
C VAL A 65 -4.25 0.84 -11.42
N ALA A 66 -5.13 1.60 -10.76
CA ALA A 66 -5.12 3.06 -10.81
C ALA A 66 -3.82 3.66 -10.27
N THR A 67 -3.17 3.00 -9.31
CA THR A 67 -1.86 3.43 -8.78
C THR A 67 -0.76 3.40 -9.84
N GLY A 68 -0.91 2.59 -10.88
CA GLY A 68 0.03 2.53 -12.01
C GLY A 68 0.26 3.88 -12.70
N ALA A 69 -0.75 4.77 -12.69
CA ALA A 69 -0.61 6.12 -13.24
C ALA A 69 0.42 6.99 -12.49
N LEU A 70 0.73 6.65 -11.23
CA LEU A 70 1.64 7.39 -10.36
C LEU A 70 3.07 6.81 -10.31
N LEU A 71 3.30 5.64 -10.93
CA LEU A 71 4.58 4.91 -10.85
C LEU A 71 5.37 5.08 -12.16
N ASP A 72 6.37 5.96 -12.12
CA ASP A 72 7.28 6.25 -13.25
C ASP A 72 8.41 5.21 -13.37
N SER A 73 8.89 4.67 -12.25
CA SER A 73 9.97 3.67 -12.23
C SER A 73 9.47 2.31 -12.69
N GLU A 74 10.14 1.71 -13.68
CA GLU A 74 9.90 0.33 -14.13
C GLU A 74 10.02 -0.68 -12.97
N GLU A 75 10.98 -0.48 -12.06
CA GLU A 75 11.14 -1.33 -10.88
C GLU A 75 9.92 -1.25 -9.94
N ASP A 76 9.38 -0.05 -9.73
CA ASP A 76 8.20 0.13 -8.89
C ASP A 76 6.94 -0.43 -9.55
N ARG A 77 6.83 -0.30 -10.87
CA ARG A 77 5.75 -0.89 -11.67
C ARG A 77 5.79 -2.41 -11.62
N ASP A 78 6.95 -3.03 -11.81
CA ASP A 78 7.13 -4.49 -11.71
C ASP A 78 6.78 -5.00 -10.31
N ALA A 79 7.22 -4.27 -9.28
CA ALA A 79 6.88 -4.58 -7.90
C ALA A 79 5.37 -4.48 -7.64
N ALA A 80 4.71 -3.42 -8.12
CA ALA A 80 3.27 -3.26 -7.99
C ALA A 80 2.51 -4.35 -8.74
N GLN A 81 2.88 -4.64 -9.99
CA GLN A 81 2.25 -5.67 -10.83
C GLN A 81 2.30 -7.04 -10.15
N SER A 82 3.46 -7.39 -9.57
CA SER A 82 3.63 -8.64 -8.83
C SER A 82 2.66 -8.77 -7.64
N LEU A 83 2.32 -7.67 -6.96
CA LEU A 83 1.34 -7.67 -5.86
C LEU A 83 -0.09 -7.86 -6.37
N LEU A 84 -0.44 -7.30 -7.53
CA LEU A 84 -1.78 -7.46 -8.13
C LEU A 84 -1.98 -8.88 -8.65
N ASP A 85 -0.97 -9.42 -9.34
CA ASP A 85 -1.00 -10.78 -9.89
C ASP A 85 -1.12 -11.85 -8.80
N TYR A 86 -0.50 -11.60 -7.63
CA TYR A 86 -0.68 -12.43 -6.45
C TYR A 86 -2.15 -12.54 -6.07
N TRP A 87 -2.85 -11.42 -5.91
CA TRP A 87 -4.25 -11.42 -5.49
C TRP A 87 -5.19 -11.94 -6.58
N SER A 88 -4.91 -11.63 -7.84
CA SER A 88 -5.63 -12.20 -8.98
C SER A 88 -5.57 -13.73 -8.95
N THR A 89 -4.37 -14.28 -8.74
CA THR A 89 -4.16 -15.73 -8.59
C THR A 89 -4.93 -16.31 -7.40
N ILE A 90 -4.97 -15.61 -6.26
CA ILE A 90 -5.71 -16.07 -5.07
C ILE A 90 -7.22 -16.11 -5.34
N ILE A 91 -7.79 -15.09 -5.96
CA ILE A 91 -9.21 -15.03 -6.31
C ILE A 91 -9.56 -16.15 -7.30
N MET A 92 -8.75 -16.35 -8.34
CA MET A 92 -8.94 -17.45 -9.30
C MET A 92 -8.92 -18.83 -8.62
N ARG A 93 -7.99 -19.04 -7.69
CA ARG A 93 -7.89 -20.31 -6.93
C ARG A 93 -9.08 -20.53 -6.00
N ALA A 94 -9.70 -19.47 -5.52
CA ALA A 94 -10.94 -19.52 -4.75
C ALA A 94 -12.18 -19.76 -5.64
N GLY A 95 -12.02 -19.80 -6.96
CA GLY A 95 -13.12 -19.98 -7.92
C GLY A 95 -13.83 -18.68 -8.31
N GLY A 96 -13.27 -17.53 -7.93
CA GLY A 96 -13.76 -16.21 -8.34
C GLY A 96 -13.19 -15.76 -9.68
N ASP A 97 -13.73 -14.65 -10.18
CA ASP A 97 -13.24 -13.96 -11.38
C ASP A 97 -12.55 -12.66 -10.95
N PRO A 98 -11.21 -12.58 -10.98
CA PRO A 98 -10.51 -11.38 -10.56
C PRO A 98 -10.74 -10.22 -11.55
N PRO A 99 -10.73 -8.96 -11.09
CA PRO A 99 -10.63 -7.83 -11.98
C PRO A 99 -9.30 -7.86 -12.77
N ASP A 100 -9.26 -7.14 -13.89
CA ASP A 100 -8.02 -6.95 -14.65
C ASP A 100 -6.94 -6.36 -13.74
N SER A 101 -5.79 -7.03 -13.66
CA SER A 101 -4.66 -6.63 -12.81
C SER A 101 -3.62 -5.79 -13.55
N THR A 102 -3.83 -5.46 -14.83
CA THR A 102 -2.89 -4.68 -15.63
C THR A 102 -2.82 -3.24 -15.12
N LEU A 103 -1.64 -2.80 -14.68
CA LEU A 103 -1.43 -1.43 -14.23
C LEU A 103 -1.82 -0.41 -15.30
N ALA A 104 -2.40 0.72 -14.87
CA ALA A 104 -2.59 1.86 -15.74
C ALA A 104 -1.23 2.36 -16.28
N GLU A 105 -1.25 2.92 -17.49
CA GLU A 105 -0.11 3.63 -18.06
C GLU A 105 0.28 4.80 -17.15
N PHE A 106 1.58 5.06 -17.02
CA PHE A 106 2.07 6.21 -16.25
C PHE A 106 1.55 7.52 -16.86
N ASP A 107 1.00 8.41 -16.03
CA ASP A 107 0.60 9.76 -16.43
C ASP A 107 1.40 10.81 -15.65
N PRO A 108 2.34 11.54 -16.30
CA PRO A 108 3.14 12.55 -15.62
C PRO A 108 2.30 13.73 -15.09
N ASN A 109 1.05 13.91 -15.53
CA ASN A 109 0.16 14.95 -15.00
C ASN A 109 -0.55 14.54 -13.71
N GLU A 110 -0.57 13.25 -13.38
CA GLU A 110 -1.10 12.74 -12.10
C GLU A 110 -0.01 12.57 -11.04
N ALA A 111 1.25 12.54 -11.47
CA ALA A 111 2.39 12.58 -10.56
C ALA A 111 2.38 13.88 -9.75
N PRO A 112 2.51 13.82 -8.41
CA PRO A 112 2.56 15.03 -7.60
C PRO A 112 3.77 15.88 -7.97
N ASP A 113 3.53 17.15 -8.32
CA ASP A 113 4.59 18.15 -8.48
C ASP A 113 5.36 18.28 -7.16
N LEU A 114 6.63 17.90 -7.16
CA LEU A 114 7.54 18.23 -6.06
C LEU A 114 7.88 19.72 -6.17
N PRO A 115 7.53 20.57 -5.18
CA PRO A 115 7.92 21.97 -5.23
C PRO A 115 9.44 22.05 -5.15
N ASP A 116 10.06 22.89 -5.98
CA ASP A 116 11.53 23.13 -6.00
C ASP A 116 12.10 23.47 -4.60
N SER A 117 11.26 23.97 -3.68
CA SER A 117 11.61 24.24 -2.28
C SER A 117 11.91 22.98 -1.46
N ALA A 118 11.63 21.78 -1.97
CA ALA A 118 11.95 20.49 -1.34
C ALA A 118 13.29 19.90 -1.83
N CYS A 119 14.01 20.57 -2.73
CA CYS A 119 15.39 20.22 -3.08
C CYS A 119 16.29 20.33 -1.84
N PRO A 120 16.77 19.22 -1.25
CA PRO A 120 17.59 19.24 -0.03
C PRO A 120 18.99 19.81 -0.25
N TYR A 121 19.39 20.01 -1.51
CA TYR A 121 20.67 20.56 -1.92
C TYR A 121 20.60 22.08 -2.09
N GLN A 122 20.15 22.80 -1.06
CA GLN A 122 20.52 24.22 -0.91
C GLN A 122 21.83 24.28 -0.12
N GLY A 123 22.92 24.67 -0.79
CA GLY A 123 24.21 24.93 -0.13
C GLY A 123 25.39 24.06 -0.55
N LEU A 124 25.31 23.34 -1.67
CA LEU A 124 26.52 22.90 -2.36
C LEU A 124 26.96 24.06 -3.26
N ASP A 125 27.62 25.07 -2.68
CA ASP A 125 28.49 25.92 -3.49
C ASP A 125 29.44 24.96 -4.23
N ALA A 126 29.52 25.09 -5.55
CA ALA A 126 30.53 24.36 -6.30
C ALA A 126 31.88 24.76 -5.70
N PHE A 127 32.70 23.79 -5.31
CA PHE A 127 34.06 24.05 -4.83
C PHE A 127 34.75 25.01 -5.80
N ASP A 128 34.99 26.24 -5.35
CA ASP A 128 35.74 27.23 -6.13
C ASP A 128 37.24 26.97 -5.94
N GLU A 129 38.05 27.35 -6.92
CA GLU A 129 39.50 27.08 -6.89
C GLU A 129 40.23 27.81 -5.73
N GLU A 130 39.55 28.69 -5.00
CA GLU A 130 40.06 29.40 -3.82
C GLU A 130 40.12 28.53 -2.55
N ASP A 131 39.43 27.38 -2.50
CA ASP A 131 39.44 26.46 -1.35
C ASP A 131 40.67 25.52 -1.30
N LYS A 132 41.65 25.70 -2.19
CA LYS A 132 42.80 24.78 -2.33
C LYS A 132 43.87 24.88 -1.23
N ASP A 133 43.84 25.86 -0.34
CA ASP A 133 44.92 26.09 0.64
C ASP A 133 44.44 26.21 2.11
N LEU A 134 43.95 25.11 2.68
CA LEU A 134 43.89 24.88 4.14
C LEU A 134 44.67 23.64 4.56
#